data_AF-A0A2P2IB60-F1
#
_entry.id   AF-A0A2P2IB60-F1
#
_cell.length_a   1.000
_cell.length_b   1.000
_cell.length_c   1.000
_cell.angle_alpha   90.00
_cell.angle_beta   90.00
_cell.angle_gamma   90.00
#
_symmetry.space_group_name_H-M   'P 1'
#
loop_
_entity.id
_entity.type
_entity.pdbx_description
1 polymer ?
#
loop_
_entity_poly.entity_id
_entity_poly.type
_entity_poly.pdbx_seq_one_letter_code
_entity_poly.pdbx_strand_id
1 'polypeptide(L)'
;MSRSSKVSSKIPSAVLEVKSKFDAEFRRFSIERGKHDTLDDFRDLVELIHCLPKSTSFVLAYTDPRDGDLLPLNNDDNFRKALQIRHPLLRISVQRKGESFDYVPNGSHTKFTSILSPFGVATTKNKLHISYPRDFRQVAAIIDVDVVPEVCRRVRLLKHGSDKPLGFYIRDGTSVRVTAQGLDRVPGIFISRLVPGGLAESTGLLAVNDEVLEVNGIEVQGKTLDQVTDMMVANSSNLIITVKPANQHTLSQQPRRGSGSRNSGVSSAGSHLSQMSHGSRVSHGSHGSQQTCGSDDDAYDVDEIRDLTQAATLGGVGPDSGAGVGEGRSTAGPDEGILHL
;
A
#
# COMPACT_ATOMS: atom_id res chain seq x y z
N MET A 1 54.96 25.78 12.38
CA MET A 1 54.16 24.97 13.32
C MET A 1 52.95 24.42 12.59
N SER A 2 53.02 23.19 12.09
CA SER A 2 51.93 22.59 11.31
C SER A 2 50.84 22.05 12.25
N ARG A 3 49.60 22.50 12.02
CA ARG A 3 48.41 21.93 12.66
C ARG A 3 48.06 20.64 11.92
N SER A 4 48.33 19.49 12.54
CA SER A 4 47.80 18.22 12.06
C SER A 4 46.45 17.96 12.72
N SER A 5 45.38 18.11 11.94
CA SER A 5 44.02 17.72 12.28
C SER A 5 43.94 16.19 12.33
N LYS A 6 43.96 15.62 13.54
CA LYS A 6 43.78 14.19 13.74
C LYS A 6 42.30 13.86 13.57
N VAL A 7 41.94 13.38 12.37
CA VAL A 7 40.64 12.74 12.10
C VAL A 7 40.52 11.53 13.01
N SER A 8 39.65 11.61 14.02
CA SER A 8 39.37 10.52 14.94
C SER A 8 38.38 9.56 14.29
N SER A 9 38.88 8.60 13.52
CA SER A 9 38.13 7.41 13.13
C SER A 9 37.94 6.50 14.35
N LYS A 10 36.95 6.81 15.21
CA LYS A 10 36.58 5.94 16.32
C LYS A 10 35.93 4.67 15.78
N ILE A 11 36.56 3.53 16.07
CA ILE A 11 36.01 2.18 15.99
C ILE A 11 34.63 2.20 16.70
N PRO A 12 33.57 1.58 16.16
CA PRO A 12 32.32 1.48 16.90
C PRO A 12 32.57 0.69 18.18
N SER A 13 32.41 1.34 19.33
CA SER A 13 32.43 0.68 20.64
C SER A 13 31.54 -0.56 20.59
N ALA A 14 32.06 -1.71 20.99
CA ALA A 14 31.30 -2.96 21.10
C ALA A 14 30.07 -2.83 22.01
N VAL A 15 30.05 -1.80 22.85
CA VAL A 15 28.95 -1.47 23.76
C VAL A 15 28.26 -0.18 23.28
N LEU A 16 26.93 -0.22 23.20
CA LEU A 16 26.06 0.93 22.91
C LEU A 16 25.34 1.37 24.19
N GLU A 17 25.48 2.63 24.56
CA GLU A 17 24.68 3.20 25.66
C GLU A 17 23.27 3.52 25.17
N VAL A 18 22.28 3.21 26.00
CA VAL A 18 20.87 3.46 25.74
C VAL A 18 20.32 4.35 26.86
N LYS A 19 19.61 5.42 26.49
CA LYS A 19 18.74 6.20 27.38
C LYS A 19 17.30 5.92 26.99
N SER A 20 16.60 5.16 27.82
CA SER A 20 15.21 4.77 27.62
C SER A 20 14.29 5.63 28.48
N LYS A 21 13.28 6.24 27.87
CA LYS A 21 12.24 7.03 28.54
C LYS A 21 10.94 6.24 28.56
N PHE A 22 10.29 6.13 29.71
CA PHE A 22 8.93 5.61 29.84
C PHE A 22 8.13 6.56 30.74
N ASP A 23 7.01 7.09 30.26
CA ASP A 23 6.25 8.14 30.94
C ASP A 23 7.13 9.35 31.35
N ALA A 24 7.29 9.59 32.66
CA ALA A 24 8.18 10.61 33.23
C ALA A 24 9.56 10.06 33.64
N GLU A 25 9.77 8.76 33.54
CA GLU A 25 10.96 8.07 34.00
C GLU A 25 12.02 7.93 32.91
N PHE A 26 13.29 8.01 33.31
CA PHE A 26 14.43 7.74 32.44
C PHE A 26 15.35 6.69 33.06
N ARG A 27 15.68 5.67 32.28
CA ARG A 27 16.65 4.62 32.65
C ARG A 27 17.79 4.58 31.64
N ARG A 28 19.01 4.42 32.12
CA ARG A 28 20.21 4.27 31.26
C ARG A 28 20.80 2.89 31.48
N PHE A 29 21.13 2.23 30.39
CA PHE A 29 21.76 0.92 30.38
C PHE A 29 22.63 0.77 29.14
N SER A 30 23.41 -0.30 29.08
CA SER A 30 24.33 -0.55 27.98
C SER A 30 24.03 -1.92 27.36
N ILE A 31 24.12 -2.01 26.04
CA ILE A 31 23.91 -3.26 25.29
C ILE A 31 25.13 -3.58 24.44
N GLU A 32 25.49 -4.87 24.37
CA GLU A 32 26.56 -5.36 23.51
C GLU A 32 26.04 -5.51 22.08
N ARG A 33 26.74 -4.89 21.12
CA ARG A 33 26.43 -4.99 19.69
C ARG A 33 26.77 -6.41 19.22
N GLY A 34 25.75 -7.21 18.91
CA GLY A 34 25.89 -8.59 18.44
C GLY A 34 25.44 -9.70 19.41
N LYS A 35 24.94 -9.35 20.61
CA LYS A 35 24.35 -10.31 21.56
C LYS A 35 22.81 -10.29 21.57
N HIS A 36 22.22 -9.19 21.10
CA HIS A 36 20.77 -8.99 20.99
C HIS A 36 20.46 -8.51 19.58
N ASP A 37 20.14 -9.44 18.67
CA ASP A 37 19.92 -9.12 17.26
C ASP A 37 18.43 -9.03 16.89
N THR A 38 17.55 -9.48 17.79
CA THR A 38 16.10 -9.43 17.58
C THR A 38 15.44 -8.31 18.39
N LEU A 39 14.36 -7.75 17.85
CA LEU A 39 13.56 -6.75 18.53
C LEU A 39 12.84 -7.33 19.76
N ASP A 40 12.49 -8.60 19.73
CA ASP A 40 11.76 -9.26 20.82
C ASP A 40 12.66 -9.40 22.07
N ASP A 41 13.93 -9.79 21.93
CA ASP A 41 14.90 -9.80 23.04
C ASP A 41 15.06 -8.40 23.64
N PHE A 42 15.07 -7.37 22.78
CA PHE A 42 15.18 -5.99 23.21
C PHE A 42 13.91 -5.51 23.95
N ARG A 43 12.73 -5.97 23.54
CA ARG A 43 11.47 -5.70 24.25
C ARG A 43 11.47 -6.32 25.63
N ASP A 44 11.87 -7.58 25.77
CA ASP A 44 11.98 -8.26 27.06
C ASP A 44 12.95 -7.53 28.01
N LEU A 45 14.05 -7.01 27.47
CA LEU A 45 14.99 -6.19 28.23
C LEU A 45 14.36 -4.88 28.70
N VAL A 46 13.58 -4.20 27.85
CA VAL A 46 12.87 -2.97 28.22
C VAL A 46 11.81 -3.24 29.30
N GLU A 47 11.08 -4.34 29.20
CA GLU A 47 10.11 -4.78 30.22
C GLU A 47 10.78 -5.00 31.56
N LEU A 48 11.91 -5.71 31.58
CA LEU A 48 12.68 -5.96 32.77
C LEU A 48 13.20 -4.66 33.39
N ILE A 49 13.77 -3.77 32.55
CA ILE A 49 14.39 -2.53 33.01
C ILE A 49 13.37 -1.56 33.58
N HIS A 50 12.20 -1.39 32.95
CA HIS A 50 11.14 -0.49 33.44
C HIS A 50 10.15 -1.19 34.38
N CYS A 51 10.42 -2.43 34.77
CA CYS A 51 9.56 -3.24 35.64
C CYS A 51 8.10 -3.30 35.17
N LEU A 52 7.92 -3.44 33.85
CA LEU A 52 6.59 -3.50 33.24
C LEU A 52 5.99 -4.91 33.40
N PRO A 53 4.71 -5.03 33.79
CA PRO A 53 4.01 -6.31 33.71
C PRO A 53 4.00 -6.83 32.28
N LYS A 54 4.17 -8.15 32.07
CA LYS A 54 4.10 -8.80 30.73
C LYS A 54 2.77 -8.58 29.99
N SER A 55 1.71 -8.18 30.70
CA SER A 55 0.42 -7.80 30.11
C SER A 55 0.40 -6.37 29.55
N THR A 56 1.44 -5.58 29.79
CA THR A 56 1.53 -4.19 29.34
C THR A 56 1.91 -4.16 27.88
N SER A 57 0.96 -3.78 27.02
CA SER A 57 1.29 -3.53 25.63
C SER A 57 1.90 -2.14 25.47
N PHE A 58 3.08 -2.04 24.86
CA PHE A 58 3.79 -0.79 24.62
C PHE A 58 4.39 -0.73 23.21
N VAL A 59 4.71 0.49 22.77
CA VAL A 59 5.40 0.79 21.51
C VAL A 59 6.78 1.35 21.81
N LEU A 60 7.74 1.03 20.94
CA LEU A 60 9.11 1.50 21.01
C LEU A 60 9.39 2.43 19.83
N ALA A 61 10.13 3.50 20.09
CA ALA A 61 10.69 4.37 19.07
C ALA A 61 12.05 4.88 19.50
N TYR A 62 12.90 5.24 18.54
CA TYR A 62 14.22 5.85 18.79
C TYR A 62 14.30 7.24 18.16
N THR A 63 15.13 8.10 18.73
CA THR A 63 15.41 9.42 18.14
C THR A 63 16.65 9.33 17.26
N ASP A 64 16.53 9.67 15.96
CA ASP A 64 17.69 9.81 15.08
C ASP A 64 18.49 11.05 15.51
N PRO A 65 19.77 10.92 15.86
CA PRO A 65 20.58 12.06 16.29
C PRO A 65 20.93 13.03 15.15
N ARG A 66 20.72 12.67 13.88
CA ARG A 66 20.96 13.56 12.74
C ARG A 66 19.90 14.64 12.63
N ASP A 67 18.64 14.20 12.63
CA ASP A 67 17.49 15.06 12.31
C ASP A 67 16.59 15.31 13.54
N GLY A 68 16.77 14.55 14.63
CA GLY A 68 15.94 14.62 15.83
C GLY A 68 14.61 13.89 15.70
N ASP A 69 14.40 13.19 14.59
CA ASP A 69 13.15 12.50 14.28
C ASP A 69 12.92 11.28 15.17
N LEU A 70 11.66 11.07 15.53
CA LEU A 70 11.24 9.92 16.31
C LEU A 70 10.77 8.79 15.39
N LEU A 71 11.60 7.76 15.26
CA LEU A 71 11.41 6.65 14.33
C LEU A 71 10.97 5.37 15.06
N PRO A 72 9.98 4.64 14.53
CA PRO A 72 9.43 3.46 15.19
C PRO A 72 10.43 2.29 15.22
N LEU A 73 10.48 1.59 16.36
CA LEU A 73 11.17 0.31 16.55
C LEU A 73 10.13 -0.81 16.54
N ASN A 74 9.64 -1.16 15.35
CA ASN A 74 8.54 -2.12 15.15
C ASN A 74 8.95 -3.41 14.42
N ASN A 75 10.17 -3.47 13.88
CA ASN A 75 10.74 -4.67 13.25
C ASN A 75 12.26 -4.73 13.49
N ASP A 76 12.86 -5.89 13.21
CA ASP A 76 14.28 -6.13 13.40
C ASP A 76 15.16 -5.24 12.52
N ASP A 77 14.70 -4.85 11.34
CA ASP A 77 15.46 -3.98 10.45
C ASP A 77 15.60 -2.55 11.00
N ASN A 78 14.52 -2.02 11.57
CA ASN A 78 14.49 -0.72 12.23
C ASN A 78 15.33 -0.75 13.50
N PHE A 79 15.29 -1.86 14.24
CA PHE A 79 16.17 -2.07 15.38
C PHE A 79 17.64 -2.10 14.96
N ARG A 80 18.00 -2.87 13.94
CA ARG A 80 19.37 -2.93 13.40
C ARG A 80 19.85 -1.57 12.91
N LYS A 81 18.99 -0.81 12.23
CA LYS A 81 19.29 0.58 11.84
C LYS A 81 19.55 1.48 13.05
N ALA A 82 18.74 1.37 14.10
CA ALA A 82 18.93 2.12 15.34
C ALA A 82 20.26 1.77 16.03
N LEU A 83 20.66 0.50 16.02
CA LEU A 83 21.96 0.06 16.53
C LEU A 83 23.12 0.60 15.69
N GLN A 84 22.97 0.69 14.36
CA GLN A 84 24.01 1.18 13.45
C GLN A 84 24.30 2.68 13.56
N ILE A 85 23.45 3.44 14.25
CA ILE A 85 23.66 4.87 14.49
C ILE A 85 25.01 5.08 15.17
N ARG A 86 25.86 5.88 14.51
CA ARG A 86 27.21 6.24 14.98
C ARG A 86 27.17 7.33 16.05
N HIS A 87 26.28 7.18 17.02
CA HIS A 87 26.15 8.08 18.14
C HIS A 87 26.42 7.30 19.44
N PRO A 88 27.14 7.87 20.41
CA PRO A 88 27.49 7.16 21.64
C PRO A 88 26.27 6.76 22.47
N LEU A 89 25.16 7.49 22.33
CA LEU A 89 23.92 7.30 23.08
C LEU A 89 22.73 7.11 22.14
N LEU A 90 22.09 5.94 22.21
CA LEU A 90 20.79 5.68 21.59
C LEU A 90 19.68 6.15 22.52
N ARG A 91 18.82 7.05 22.05
CA ARG A 91 17.66 7.54 22.81
C ARG A 91 16.42 6.79 22.37
N ILE A 92 15.75 6.17 23.33
CA ILE A 92 14.56 5.35 23.09
C ILE A 92 13.42 5.89 23.92
N SER A 93 12.23 5.90 23.35
CA SER A 93 10.97 6.19 24.02
C SER A 93 10.09 4.95 24.01
N VAL A 94 9.60 4.61 25.18
CA VAL A 94 8.67 3.53 25.48
C VAL A 94 7.34 4.19 25.81
N GLN A 95 6.24 3.74 25.20
CA GLN A 95 4.92 4.31 25.45
C GLN A 95 3.84 3.23 25.48
N ARG A 96 2.84 3.35 26.36
CA ARG A 96 1.73 2.39 26.46
C ARG A 96 0.90 2.41 25.17
N LYS A 97 0.47 1.23 24.72
CA LYS A 97 -0.35 1.06 23.51
C LYS A 97 -1.73 1.69 23.76
N GLY A 98 -2.05 2.74 23.00
CA GLY A 98 -3.31 3.48 23.15
C GLY A 98 -3.10 4.94 23.55
N GLU A 99 -1.94 5.29 24.09
CA GLU A 99 -1.58 6.68 24.37
C GLU A 99 -0.96 7.32 23.11
N SER A 100 -1.31 8.59 22.88
CA SER A 100 -0.72 9.38 21.79
C SER A 100 0.72 9.74 22.14
N PHE A 101 1.63 9.72 21.15
CA PHE A 101 2.97 10.30 21.25
C PHE A 101 2.90 11.84 21.32
N ASP A 102 2.08 12.36 22.22
CA ASP A 102 2.05 13.75 22.58
C ASP A 102 2.93 13.91 23.82
N TYR A 103 3.83 14.91 23.75
CA TYR A 103 4.66 15.42 24.83
C TYR A 103 6.00 14.72 25.12
N VAL A 104 7.01 15.14 24.35
CA VAL A 104 8.27 15.57 24.97
C VAL A 104 8.52 17.03 24.60
N PRO A 105 8.36 18.00 25.53
CA PRO A 105 8.94 19.31 25.36
C PRO A 105 10.43 19.16 25.67
N ASN A 106 11.23 18.75 24.68
CA ASN A 106 12.67 18.84 24.81
C ASN A 106 13.16 20.10 24.11
N GLY A 107 13.78 20.96 24.90
CA GLY A 107 14.05 22.34 24.58
C GLY A 107 14.89 22.59 23.34
N SER A 108 14.63 23.79 22.82
CA SER A 108 15.49 24.64 22.01
C SER A 108 15.90 24.07 20.64
N HIS A 109 15.16 24.47 19.60
CA HIS A 109 15.59 25.53 18.69
C HIS A 109 14.45 25.85 17.70
N THR A 110 13.64 26.87 17.99
CA THR A 110 13.24 27.87 16.98
C THR A 110 12.99 29.20 17.67
N LYS A 111 13.32 30.25 16.95
CA LYS A 111 13.66 31.60 17.44
C LYS A 111 12.42 32.38 17.85
N PHE A 112 12.65 33.34 18.75
CA PHE A 112 11.79 34.48 19.08
C PHE A 112 10.86 34.95 17.95
N THR A 113 9.56 35.02 18.26
CA THR A 113 8.66 36.14 17.95
C THR A 113 7.64 36.19 19.11
N SER A 114 7.67 37.22 19.96
CA SER A 114 6.66 38.31 19.95
C SER A 114 5.26 37.80 20.37
N ILE A 115 4.52 38.29 21.37
CA ILE A 115 4.40 39.58 22.05
C ILE A 115 3.45 39.36 23.27
N LEU A 116 3.62 40.16 24.32
CA LEU A 116 2.58 40.47 25.30
C LEU A 116 1.30 40.99 24.61
N SER A 117 0.22 40.19 24.59
CA SER A 117 -1.14 40.70 24.35
C SER A 117 -2.12 40.10 25.36
N PRO A 118 -2.84 40.92 26.14
CA PRO A 118 -3.95 40.48 26.97
C PRO A 118 -5.18 40.29 26.09
N PHE A 119 -6.07 39.34 26.41
CA PHE A 119 -7.25 38.99 25.61
C PHE A 119 -6.93 38.40 24.22
N GLY A 120 -6.60 37.11 24.21
CA GLY A 120 -6.67 36.28 23.01
C GLY A 120 -7.08 34.88 23.43
N VAL A 121 -8.31 34.48 23.09
CA VAL A 121 -8.76 33.10 23.20
C VAL A 121 -7.75 32.25 22.45
N ALA A 122 -6.94 31.49 23.18
CA ALA A 122 -6.00 30.54 22.61
C ALA A 122 -6.84 29.52 21.84
N THR A 123 -6.95 29.71 20.53
CA THR A 123 -7.43 28.66 19.63
C THR A 123 -6.31 27.63 19.64
N THR A 124 -6.38 26.69 20.58
CA THR A 124 -5.63 25.46 20.53
C THR A 124 -5.99 24.84 19.20
N LYS A 125 -5.11 25.02 18.19
CA LYS A 125 -5.27 24.37 16.90
C LYS A 125 -5.36 22.89 17.22
N ASN A 126 -6.54 22.30 17.07
CA ASN A 126 -6.78 20.87 17.24
C ASN A 126 -5.90 20.16 16.23
N LYS A 127 -4.68 19.82 16.65
CA LYS A 127 -3.72 19.13 15.82
C LYS A 127 -4.21 17.69 15.77
N LEU A 128 -4.73 17.27 14.62
CA LEU A 128 -5.19 15.90 14.41
C LEU A 128 -4.05 14.94 14.77
N HIS A 129 -4.25 14.14 15.82
CA HIS A 129 -3.29 13.14 16.24
C HIS A 129 -3.50 11.87 15.41
N ILE A 130 -2.62 11.66 14.43
CA ILE A 130 -2.60 10.43 13.63
C ILE A 130 -1.66 9.45 14.34
N SER A 131 -2.21 8.34 14.85
CA SER A 131 -1.44 7.32 15.56
C SER A 131 -0.48 6.57 14.64
N TYR A 132 0.55 5.94 15.22
CA TYR A 132 1.36 4.97 14.48
C TYR A 132 0.50 3.85 13.89
N PRO A 133 0.78 3.40 12.66
CA PRO A 133 0.08 2.25 12.09
C PRO A 133 0.27 1.02 12.97
N ARG A 134 -0.82 0.29 13.19
CA ARG A 134 -0.89 -0.91 14.04
C ARG A 134 -1.29 -2.10 13.19
N ASP A 135 -0.98 -3.30 13.69
CA ASP A 135 -1.44 -4.57 13.12
C ASP A 135 -1.12 -4.74 11.63
N PHE A 136 0.13 -4.44 11.24
CA PHE A 136 0.62 -4.73 9.89
C PHE A 136 0.54 -6.22 9.62
N ARG A 137 -0.20 -6.59 8.58
CA ARG A 137 -0.40 -7.97 8.18
C ARG A 137 -0.25 -8.06 6.67
N GLN A 138 0.58 -8.98 6.21
CA GLN A 138 0.73 -9.23 4.78
C GLN A 138 -0.56 -9.88 4.25
N VAL A 139 -1.24 -9.23 3.31
CA VAL A 139 -2.50 -9.74 2.74
C VAL A 139 -2.29 -10.57 1.48
N ALA A 140 -1.26 -10.25 0.70
CA ALA A 140 -0.90 -11.00 -0.50
C ALA A 140 0.57 -10.83 -0.90
N ALA A 141 1.04 -11.65 -1.83
CA ALA A 141 2.30 -11.45 -2.56
C ALA A 141 2.29 -12.19 -3.90
N ILE A 142 3.05 -11.68 -4.87
CA ILE A 142 3.48 -12.47 -6.02
C ILE A 142 4.73 -13.26 -5.59
N ILE A 143 4.75 -14.56 -5.88
CA ILE A 143 5.85 -15.45 -5.54
C ILE A 143 6.36 -16.18 -6.79
N ASP A 144 7.55 -16.78 -6.69
CA ASP A 144 8.15 -17.64 -7.72
C ASP A 144 8.24 -17.00 -9.11
N VAL A 145 8.43 -15.67 -9.18
CA VAL A 145 8.50 -14.90 -10.43
C VAL A 145 9.54 -15.44 -11.41
N ASP A 146 10.66 -15.96 -10.90
CA ASP A 146 11.77 -16.48 -11.72
C ASP A 146 11.63 -17.99 -12.06
N VAL A 147 10.68 -18.69 -11.44
CA VAL A 147 10.47 -20.13 -11.62
C VAL A 147 9.23 -20.41 -12.45
N VAL A 148 8.17 -19.63 -12.25
CA VAL A 148 6.91 -19.73 -12.99
C VAL A 148 7.10 -19.07 -14.37
N PRO A 149 6.56 -19.65 -15.46
CA PRO A 149 6.63 -19.02 -16.78
C PRO A 149 6.12 -17.57 -16.77
N GLU A 150 6.75 -16.69 -17.56
CA GLU A 150 6.43 -15.25 -17.64
C GLU A 150 4.94 -14.97 -17.99
N VAL A 151 4.31 -15.90 -18.70
CA VAL A 151 2.89 -15.86 -19.07
C VAL A 151 1.94 -16.14 -17.91
N CYS A 152 2.47 -16.58 -16.77
CA CYS A 152 1.74 -16.98 -15.59
C CYS A 152 2.15 -16.14 -14.38
N ARG A 153 1.29 -16.12 -13.37
CA ARG A 153 1.52 -15.43 -12.10
C ARG A 153 1.14 -16.34 -10.95
N ARG A 154 2.05 -16.53 -10.00
CA ARG A 154 1.73 -17.23 -8.76
C ARG A 154 1.50 -16.22 -7.64
N VAL A 155 0.29 -16.26 -7.08
CA VAL A 155 -0.19 -15.32 -6.07
C VAL A 155 -0.44 -16.07 -4.78
N ARG A 156 0.09 -15.55 -3.68
CA ARG A 156 -0.23 -15.98 -2.33
C ARG A 156 -1.23 -15.00 -1.72
N LEU A 157 -2.37 -15.49 -1.24
CA LEU A 157 -3.39 -14.73 -0.50
C LEU A 157 -3.44 -15.23 0.95
N LEU A 158 -3.43 -14.29 1.91
CA LEU A 158 -3.44 -14.57 3.34
C LEU A 158 -4.71 -13.98 3.97
N LYS A 159 -5.61 -14.86 4.41
CA LYS A 159 -6.86 -14.49 5.07
C LYS A 159 -6.61 -14.29 6.56
N HIS A 160 -6.66 -13.05 7.03
CA HIS A 160 -6.40 -12.71 8.43
C HIS A 160 -7.65 -12.79 9.29
N GLY A 161 -7.86 -13.93 9.97
CA GLY A 161 -8.74 -14.09 11.14
C GLY A 161 -10.18 -13.59 10.98
N SER A 162 -10.62 -13.36 9.74
CA SER A 162 -11.98 -12.96 9.41
C SER A 162 -12.68 -14.13 8.77
N ASP A 163 -13.96 -14.29 9.06
CA ASP A 163 -14.81 -15.26 8.36
C ASP A 163 -15.16 -14.80 6.94
N LYS A 164 -14.63 -13.64 6.53
CA LYS A 164 -14.88 -13.08 5.21
C LYS A 164 -14.31 -13.99 4.11
N PRO A 165 -15.05 -14.22 3.02
CA PRO A 165 -14.59 -14.97 1.87
C PRO A 165 -13.27 -14.43 1.28
N LEU A 166 -12.58 -15.23 0.46
CA LEU A 166 -11.43 -14.76 -0.32
C LEU A 166 -11.84 -13.68 -1.34
N GLY A 167 -13.12 -13.66 -1.72
CA GLY A 167 -13.71 -12.55 -2.46
C GLY A 167 -13.53 -12.67 -3.98
N PHE A 168 -13.50 -13.90 -4.50
CA PHE A 168 -13.57 -14.17 -5.93
C PHE A 168 -14.31 -15.49 -6.18
N TYR A 169 -14.77 -15.67 -7.41
CA TYR A 169 -15.54 -16.84 -7.83
C TYR A 169 -14.87 -17.45 -9.03
N ILE A 170 -15.02 -18.76 -9.16
CA ILE A 170 -14.53 -19.52 -10.29
C ILE A 170 -15.69 -20.09 -11.10
N ARG A 171 -15.42 -20.41 -12.35
CA ARG A 171 -16.34 -21.08 -13.27
C ARG A 171 -15.59 -22.05 -14.16
N ASP A 172 -16.33 -23.00 -14.71
CA ASP A 172 -15.84 -23.77 -15.84
C ASP A 172 -15.73 -22.92 -17.11
N GLY A 173 -14.87 -23.35 -18.00
CA GLY A 173 -14.69 -22.77 -19.31
C GLY A 173 -13.85 -23.67 -20.21
N THR A 174 -13.49 -23.14 -21.37
CA THR A 174 -12.65 -23.83 -22.34
C THR A 174 -11.37 -23.04 -22.54
N SER A 175 -10.23 -23.67 -22.26
CA SER A 175 -8.91 -23.13 -22.60
C SER A 175 -8.44 -23.72 -23.92
N VAL A 176 -7.82 -22.89 -24.76
CA VAL A 176 -7.20 -23.33 -26.01
C VAL A 176 -5.72 -23.53 -25.74
N ARG A 177 -5.23 -24.75 -25.96
CA ARG A 177 -3.83 -25.12 -25.76
C ARG A 177 -3.22 -25.60 -27.06
N VAL A 178 -1.93 -25.34 -27.21
CA VAL A 178 -1.13 -25.89 -28.32
C VAL A 178 -0.63 -27.26 -27.88
N THR A 179 -1.10 -28.30 -28.55
CA THR A 179 -0.67 -29.69 -28.39
C THR A 179 0.14 -30.12 -29.62
N ALA A 180 0.79 -31.29 -29.54
CA ALA A 180 1.57 -31.82 -30.67
C ALA A 180 0.71 -32.09 -31.92
N GLN A 181 -0.60 -32.27 -31.74
CA GLN A 181 -1.59 -32.53 -32.77
C GLN A 181 -2.26 -31.25 -33.30
N GLY A 182 -2.01 -30.07 -32.70
CA GLY A 182 -2.56 -28.79 -33.14
C GLY A 182 -3.13 -27.95 -32.00
N LEU A 183 -4.22 -27.23 -32.26
CA LEU A 183 -4.94 -26.46 -31.25
C LEU A 183 -6.06 -27.31 -30.66
N ASP A 184 -5.94 -27.64 -29.37
CA ASP A 184 -6.96 -28.37 -28.64
C ASP A 184 -7.74 -27.48 -27.69
N ARG A 185 -9.04 -27.78 -27.59
CA ARG A 185 -9.96 -27.17 -26.63
C ARG A 185 -10.06 -28.08 -25.43
N VAL A 186 -9.52 -27.64 -24.30
CA VAL A 186 -9.54 -28.41 -23.05
C VAL A 186 -10.41 -27.71 -22.00
N PRO A 187 -11.07 -28.46 -21.11
CA PRO A 187 -11.71 -27.87 -19.94
C PRO A 187 -10.71 -27.08 -19.09
N GLY A 188 -11.11 -25.92 -18.61
CA GLY A 188 -10.30 -25.06 -17.74
C GLY A 188 -11.15 -24.32 -16.72
N ILE A 189 -10.51 -23.87 -15.65
CA ILE A 189 -11.15 -23.12 -14.56
C ILE A 189 -10.76 -21.65 -14.69
N PHE A 190 -11.73 -20.75 -14.58
CA PHE A 190 -11.51 -19.32 -14.77
C PHE A 190 -12.12 -18.53 -13.62
N ILE A 191 -11.52 -17.39 -13.29
CA ILE A 191 -12.14 -16.43 -12.38
C ILE A 191 -13.34 -15.78 -13.08
N SER A 192 -14.54 -15.96 -12.53
CA SER A 192 -15.80 -15.47 -13.10
C SER A 192 -16.15 -14.07 -12.61
N ARG A 193 -15.91 -13.78 -11.33
CA ARG A 193 -16.16 -12.46 -10.74
C ARG A 193 -15.26 -12.22 -9.52
N LEU A 194 -15.05 -10.95 -9.20
CA LEU A 194 -14.45 -10.49 -7.95
C LEU A 194 -15.52 -9.84 -7.08
N VAL A 195 -15.38 -9.95 -5.76
CA VAL A 195 -16.24 -9.26 -4.80
C VAL A 195 -15.72 -7.85 -4.58
N PRO A 196 -16.56 -6.81 -4.74
CA PRO A 196 -16.19 -5.44 -4.41
C PRO A 196 -15.72 -5.28 -2.97
N GLY A 197 -14.53 -4.73 -2.77
CA GLY A 197 -13.87 -4.61 -1.47
C GLY A 197 -13.43 -5.95 -0.84
N GLY A 198 -13.49 -7.05 -1.60
CA GLY A 198 -13.01 -8.37 -1.19
C GLY A 198 -11.48 -8.44 -1.16
N LEU A 199 -10.93 -9.50 -0.55
CA LEU A 199 -9.48 -9.68 -0.44
C LEU A 199 -8.84 -9.75 -1.83
N ALA A 200 -9.36 -10.59 -2.73
CA ALA A 200 -8.82 -10.74 -4.08
C ALA A 200 -8.84 -9.42 -4.87
N GLU A 201 -9.95 -8.70 -4.88
CA GLU A 201 -10.06 -7.41 -5.58
C GLU A 201 -9.11 -6.36 -4.98
N SER A 202 -9.07 -6.24 -3.65
CA SER A 202 -8.23 -5.26 -2.94
C SER A 202 -6.74 -5.45 -3.21
N THR A 203 -6.32 -6.68 -3.52
CA THR A 203 -4.91 -6.96 -3.86
C THR A 203 -4.55 -6.56 -5.28
N GLY A 204 -5.52 -6.51 -6.20
CA GLY A 204 -5.29 -6.25 -7.63
C GLY A 204 -4.42 -7.28 -8.35
N LEU A 205 -4.12 -8.42 -7.72
CA LEU A 205 -3.24 -9.45 -8.27
C LEU A 205 -3.99 -10.49 -9.12
N LEU A 206 -5.31 -10.57 -8.95
CA LEU A 206 -6.23 -11.45 -9.68
C LEU A 206 -7.23 -10.60 -10.44
N ALA A 207 -7.62 -11.06 -11.63
CA ALA A 207 -8.61 -10.42 -12.47
C ALA A 207 -9.66 -11.41 -12.96
N VAL A 208 -10.82 -10.89 -13.36
CA VAL A 208 -11.84 -11.68 -14.05
C VAL A 208 -11.26 -12.20 -15.38
N ASN A 209 -11.61 -13.45 -15.71
CA ASN A 209 -11.12 -14.23 -16.84
C ASN A 209 -9.67 -14.77 -16.72
N ASP A 210 -8.98 -14.55 -15.60
CA ASP A 210 -7.73 -15.27 -15.35
C ASP A 210 -7.99 -16.78 -15.32
N GLU A 211 -7.18 -17.56 -16.04
CA GLU A 211 -7.26 -19.03 -16.03
C GLU A 211 -6.49 -19.56 -14.83
N VAL A 212 -7.14 -20.33 -13.98
CA VAL A 212 -6.52 -21.01 -12.83
C VAL A 212 -5.82 -22.26 -13.33
N LEU A 213 -4.55 -22.42 -12.99
CA LEU A 213 -3.71 -23.55 -13.39
C LEU A 213 -3.39 -24.48 -12.21
N GLU A 214 -3.12 -23.90 -11.04
CA GLU A 214 -2.73 -24.65 -9.84
C GLU A 214 -3.29 -24.00 -8.58
N VAL A 215 -3.57 -24.84 -7.57
CA VAL A 215 -3.94 -24.43 -6.21
C VAL A 215 -3.06 -25.18 -5.22
N ASN A 216 -2.29 -24.45 -4.41
CA ASN A 216 -1.33 -24.95 -3.42
C ASN A 216 -0.38 -26.05 -3.97
N GLY A 217 0.06 -25.88 -5.22
CA GLY A 217 0.96 -26.82 -5.89
C GLY A 217 0.27 -28.02 -6.53
N ILE A 218 -1.06 -28.08 -6.53
CA ILE A 218 -1.84 -29.12 -7.20
C ILE A 218 -2.45 -28.54 -8.48
N GLU A 219 -2.13 -29.14 -9.62
CA GLU A 219 -2.73 -28.77 -10.91
C GLU A 219 -4.24 -28.99 -10.91
N VAL A 220 -4.98 -28.06 -11.52
CA VAL A 220 -6.44 -28.13 -11.61
C VAL A 220 -6.94 -28.85 -12.87
N GLN A 221 -6.05 -29.17 -13.81
CA GLN A 221 -6.41 -29.84 -15.05
C GLN A 221 -7.02 -31.22 -14.76
N GLY A 222 -8.20 -31.49 -15.34
CA GLY A 222 -8.93 -32.76 -15.16
C GLY A 222 -9.68 -32.89 -13.82
N LYS A 223 -9.67 -31.85 -12.96
CA LYS A 223 -10.52 -31.78 -11.77
C LYS A 223 -11.85 -31.12 -12.10
N THR A 224 -12.89 -31.47 -11.34
CA THR A 224 -14.19 -30.79 -11.43
C THR A 224 -14.14 -29.42 -10.74
N LEU A 225 -15.05 -28.53 -11.12
CA LEU A 225 -15.19 -27.22 -10.46
C LEU A 225 -15.36 -27.34 -8.95
N ASP A 226 -16.17 -28.28 -8.48
CA ASP A 226 -16.41 -28.53 -7.06
C ASP A 226 -15.13 -28.98 -6.34
N GLN A 227 -14.35 -29.88 -6.95
CA GLN A 227 -13.08 -30.32 -6.37
C GLN A 227 -12.09 -29.16 -6.22
N VAL A 228 -12.03 -28.27 -7.21
CA VAL A 228 -11.14 -27.10 -7.17
C VAL A 228 -11.64 -26.09 -6.14
N THR A 229 -12.94 -25.91 -6.03
CA THR A 229 -13.61 -25.11 -4.99
C THR A 229 -13.22 -25.62 -3.61
N ASP A 230 -13.39 -26.92 -3.34
CA ASP A 230 -13.03 -27.55 -2.07
C ASP A 230 -11.54 -27.38 -1.74
N MET A 231 -10.67 -27.53 -2.74
CA MET A 231 -9.24 -27.30 -2.58
C MET A 231 -8.93 -25.84 -2.17
N MET A 232 -9.62 -24.86 -2.75
CA MET A 232 -9.45 -23.45 -2.39
C MET A 232 -9.98 -23.17 -0.97
N VAL A 233 -11.14 -23.71 -0.61
CA VAL A 233 -11.73 -23.57 0.74
C VAL A 233 -10.80 -24.14 1.81
N ALA A 234 -10.33 -25.37 1.59
CA ALA A 234 -9.43 -26.07 2.52
C ALA A 234 -8.13 -25.29 2.77
N ASN A 235 -7.69 -24.50 1.79
CA ASN A 235 -6.48 -23.69 1.86
C ASN A 235 -6.75 -22.18 2.01
N SER A 236 -7.99 -21.79 2.34
CA SER A 236 -8.42 -20.38 2.33
C SER A 236 -7.66 -19.46 3.30
N SER A 237 -7.03 -20.01 4.35
CA SER A 237 -6.19 -19.23 5.26
C SER A 237 -4.87 -18.78 4.62
N ASN A 238 -4.32 -19.60 3.72
CA ASN A 238 -3.05 -19.38 3.03
C ASN A 238 -3.12 -20.04 1.65
N LEU A 239 -3.80 -19.36 0.73
CA LEU A 239 -4.03 -19.84 -0.62
C LEU A 239 -2.85 -19.42 -1.50
N ILE A 240 -2.26 -20.37 -2.22
CA ILE A 240 -1.28 -20.12 -3.27
C ILE A 240 -1.94 -20.55 -4.58
N ILE A 241 -2.20 -19.60 -5.47
CA ILE A 241 -2.87 -19.85 -6.74
C ILE A 241 -1.95 -19.45 -7.89
N THR A 242 -1.74 -20.36 -8.84
CA THR A 242 -1.06 -20.04 -10.10
C THR A 242 -2.11 -19.78 -11.16
N VAL A 243 -2.07 -18.59 -11.76
CA VAL A 243 -3.00 -18.17 -12.81
C VAL A 243 -2.27 -17.78 -14.09
N LYS A 244 -2.94 -17.90 -15.23
CA LYS A 244 -2.57 -17.25 -16.48
C LYS A 244 -3.44 -16.00 -16.64
N PRO A 245 -2.85 -14.78 -16.51
CA PRO A 245 -3.63 -13.55 -16.59
C PRO A 245 -4.34 -13.37 -17.93
N ALA A 246 -5.59 -12.89 -17.91
CA ALA A 246 -6.35 -12.62 -19.13
C ALA A 246 -5.76 -11.48 -19.95
N ASN A 247 -5.24 -10.45 -19.27
CA ASN A 247 -4.72 -9.22 -19.88
C ASN A 247 -3.21 -9.27 -20.09
N GLN A 248 -2.70 -10.23 -20.88
CA GLN A 248 -1.27 -10.28 -21.24
C GLN A 248 -0.80 -9.06 -22.09
N HIS A 249 -1.71 -8.19 -22.52
CA HIS A 249 -1.38 -7.03 -23.35
C HIS A 249 -0.67 -5.90 -22.59
N THR A 250 -0.73 -5.86 -21.24
CA THR A 250 -0.03 -4.84 -20.43
C THR A 250 1.38 -5.25 -19.99
N LEU A 251 1.77 -6.51 -20.18
CA LEU A 251 3.11 -7.01 -19.83
C LEU A 251 4.02 -7.20 -21.06
N SER A 252 3.43 -7.32 -22.26
CA SER A 252 4.16 -7.55 -23.52
C SER A 252 4.63 -6.26 -24.24
N GLN A 253 4.38 -5.07 -23.68
CA GLN A 253 4.96 -3.81 -24.16
C GLN A 253 6.07 -3.28 -23.26
N GLN A 254 7.19 -4.02 -23.17
CA GLN A 254 8.49 -3.40 -23.02
C GLN A 254 9.41 -3.84 -24.16
N PRO A 255 9.48 -3.09 -25.28
CA PRO A 255 10.70 -3.11 -26.06
C PRO A 255 11.76 -2.35 -25.26
N ARG A 256 12.68 -3.11 -24.63
CA ARG A 256 14.00 -2.62 -24.23
C ARG A 256 14.73 -2.17 -25.50
N ARG A 257 14.48 -0.94 -25.96
CA ARG A 257 15.36 -0.23 -26.88
C ARG A 257 16.11 0.83 -26.10
N GLY A 258 17.34 0.48 -25.73
CA GLY A 258 18.33 1.49 -25.45
C GLY A 258 18.53 2.35 -26.70
N SER A 259 18.39 3.67 -26.56
CA SER A 259 19.13 4.63 -27.37
C SER A 259 19.02 6.02 -26.73
N GLY A 260 20.18 6.59 -26.43
CA GLY A 260 20.43 7.99 -26.76
C GLY A 260 19.85 9.05 -25.83
N SER A 261 20.67 9.42 -24.85
CA SER A 261 20.83 10.80 -24.36
C SER A 261 20.39 11.87 -25.36
N ARG A 262 19.44 12.74 -24.98
CA ARG A 262 19.40 14.13 -25.42
C ARG A 262 18.89 15.04 -24.31
N ASN A 263 19.83 15.84 -23.79
CA ASN A 263 19.63 17.05 -23.01
C ASN A 263 18.40 17.87 -23.44
N SER A 264 17.61 18.33 -22.49
CA SER A 264 16.86 19.59 -22.61
C SER A 264 17.47 20.61 -21.65
N GLY A 265 18.41 21.38 -22.19
CA GLY A 265 18.94 22.58 -21.57
C GLY A 265 17.87 23.66 -21.56
N VAL A 266 17.70 24.26 -20.38
CA VAL A 266 16.98 25.50 -20.14
C VAL A 266 17.59 26.63 -20.95
N SER A 267 16.76 27.41 -21.67
CA SER A 267 17.08 28.76 -22.13
C SER A 267 15.78 29.48 -22.50
N SER A 268 15.26 30.24 -21.54
CA SER A 268 14.29 31.31 -21.74
C SER A 268 15.04 32.64 -21.80
N ALA A 269 15.05 33.32 -22.94
CA ALA A 269 15.38 34.75 -23.01
C ALA A 269 15.01 35.36 -24.38
N GLY A 270 14.29 36.49 -24.31
CA GLY A 270 14.20 37.56 -25.32
C GLY A 270 13.20 37.30 -26.44
N SER A 271 12.06 38.00 -26.53
CA SER A 271 11.84 39.29 -27.22
C SER A 271 12.29 39.22 -28.70
N HIS A 272 11.60 39.71 -29.73
CA HIS A 272 11.12 41.08 -29.98
C HIS A 272 10.08 41.09 -31.14
N LEU A 273 9.17 42.05 -31.03
CA LEU A 273 8.28 42.71 -32.00
C LEU A 273 8.68 42.71 -33.51
N SER A 274 7.73 42.51 -34.43
CA SER A 274 7.22 43.53 -35.41
C SER A 274 6.46 42.99 -36.65
N GLN A 275 5.27 43.58 -36.84
CA GLN A 275 4.63 44.12 -38.06
C GLN A 275 4.53 43.35 -39.40
N MET A 276 3.26 43.14 -39.78
CA MET A 276 2.58 43.56 -41.04
C MET A 276 3.39 43.56 -42.35
N SER A 277 2.89 42.87 -43.38
CA SER A 277 2.16 43.47 -44.52
C SER A 277 2.05 42.59 -45.78
N HIS A 278 0.84 42.60 -46.36
CA HIS A 278 0.47 42.56 -47.79
C HIS A 278 1.03 41.50 -48.76
N GLY A 279 0.13 40.84 -49.51
CA GLY A 279 0.48 40.27 -50.82
C GLY A 279 -0.52 39.28 -51.42
N SER A 280 -1.66 39.78 -51.88
CA SER A 280 -2.64 39.03 -52.69
C SER A 280 -2.05 38.58 -54.05
N ARG A 281 -2.20 37.30 -54.41
CA ARG A 281 -2.36 36.85 -55.81
C ARG A 281 -3.25 35.61 -55.89
N VAL A 282 -4.39 35.81 -56.54
CA VAL A 282 -5.33 34.82 -57.05
C VAL A 282 -4.75 34.16 -58.30
N SER A 283 -4.86 32.83 -58.43
CA SER A 283 -5.05 32.20 -59.73
C SER A 283 -5.70 30.82 -59.60
N HIS A 284 -6.69 30.61 -60.46
CA HIS A 284 -7.53 29.43 -60.66
C HIS A 284 -6.77 28.19 -61.15
N GLY A 285 -7.33 27.00 -60.92
CA GLY A 285 -7.02 25.82 -61.75
C GLY A 285 -7.36 24.43 -61.18
N SER A 286 -8.64 24.05 -61.26
CA SER A 286 -9.20 22.71 -61.55
C SER A 286 -8.55 21.39 -61.06
N HIS A 287 -9.40 20.63 -60.37
CA HIS A 287 -9.68 19.18 -60.48
C HIS A 287 -8.55 18.16 -60.28
N GLY A 288 -8.72 17.36 -59.21
CA GLY A 288 -8.07 16.07 -59.03
C GLY A 288 -8.65 15.37 -57.80
N SER A 289 -9.68 14.56 -58.04
CA SER A 289 -10.29 13.64 -57.07
C SER A 289 -9.26 12.67 -56.49
N GLN A 290 -9.15 12.60 -55.17
CA GLN A 290 -8.71 11.38 -54.50
C GLN A 290 -9.17 11.36 -53.03
N GLN A 291 -9.52 10.16 -52.64
CA GLN A 291 -10.37 9.73 -51.54
C GLN A 291 -9.45 9.26 -50.42
N THR A 292 -9.41 9.93 -49.27
CA THR A 292 -8.82 9.37 -48.05
C THR A 292 -9.53 9.90 -46.81
N CYS A 293 -9.90 8.95 -45.96
CA CYS A 293 -10.47 9.05 -44.62
C CYS A 293 -9.50 9.66 -43.59
N GLY A 294 -10.03 10.48 -42.69
CA GLY A 294 -9.43 10.94 -41.43
C GLY A 294 -10.53 11.69 -40.66
N SER A 295 -11.11 11.12 -39.61
CA SER A 295 -10.64 11.19 -38.22
C SER A 295 -10.86 12.58 -37.62
N ASP A 296 -12.13 12.87 -37.32
CA ASP A 296 -12.56 13.93 -36.39
C ASP A 296 -13.42 13.23 -35.32
N ASP A 297 -13.05 13.38 -34.05
CA ASP A 297 -13.94 13.56 -32.88
C ASP A 297 -13.12 13.35 -31.58
N ASP A 298 -12.19 14.27 -31.31
CA ASP A 298 -11.64 14.45 -29.96
C ASP A 298 -12.62 15.30 -29.15
N ALA A 299 -13.65 14.65 -28.59
CA ALA A 299 -14.52 15.26 -27.60
C ALA A 299 -13.79 15.32 -26.25
N TYR A 300 -13.41 16.53 -25.85
CA TYR A 300 -12.87 16.80 -24.52
C TYR A 300 -13.98 16.60 -23.46
N ASP A 301 -13.88 15.52 -22.67
CA ASP A 301 -14.64 15.37 -21.43
C ASP A 301 -14.17 16.43 -20.43
N VAL A 302 -15.04 17.40 -20.17
CA VAL A 302 -14.87 18.39 -19.11
C VAL A 302 -15.38 17.77 -17.81
N ASP A 303 -14.49 17.41 -16.90
CA ASP A 303 -14.86 16.94 -15.56
C ASP A 303 -15.63 18.04 -14.81
N GLU A 304 -16.93 17.84 -14.63
CA GLU A 304 -17.79 18.72 -13.84
C GLU A 304 -17.54 18.48 -12.35
N ILE A 305 -16.71 19.33 -11.73
CA ILE A 305 -16.46 19.31 -10.27
C ILE A 305 -17.72 19.79 -9.54
N ARG A 306 -18.50 18.84 -9.00
CA ARG A 306 -19.60 19.14 -8.06
C ARG A 306 -19.05 19.38 -6.65
N ASP A 307 -19.16 20.63 -6.20
CA ASP A 307 -18.95 21.01 -4.81
C ASP A 307 -20.13 20.55 -3.94
N LEU A 308 -19.86 19.73 -2.92
CA LEU A 308 -20.85 19.19 -1.98
C LEU A 308 -20.86 19.90 -0.62
N THR A 309 -20.26 21.10 -0.52
CA THR A 309 -20.32 21.88 0.72
C THR A 309 -21.51 22.84 0.75
N GLN A 310 -22.72 22.29 0.91
CA GLN A 310 -23.85 23.08 1.44
C GLN A 310 -24.58 22.39 2.60
N ALA A 311 -24.80 23.22 3.62
CA ALA A 311 -25.34 22.99 4.94
C ALA A 311 -26.50 21.98 5.02
N ALA A 312 -26.27 20.92 5.81
CA ALA A 312 -27.33 20.10 6.37
C ALA A 312 -28.18 20.95 7.33
N THR A 313 -29.39 21.31 6.91
CA THR A 313 -30.37 21.96 7.77
C THR A 313 -31.09 20.88 8.57
N LEU A 314 -30.94 20.97 9.90
CA LEU A 314 -31.62 20.11 10.88
C LEU A 314 -33.11 20.45 10.94
N GLY A 315 -33.96 19.44 10.82
CA GLY A 315 -35.38 19.49 11.16
C GLY A 315 -35.96 18.09 11.01
N GLY A 316 -36.78 17.55 11.89
CA GLY A 316 -37.24 17.94 13.20
C GLY A 316 -37.75 16.66 13.88
N VAL A 317 -37.67 16.60 15.20
CA VAL A 317 -38.13 15.47 15.99
C VAL A 317 -39.64 15.62 16.25
N GLY A 318 -40.41 14.59 15.92
CA GLY A 318 -41.81 14.43 16.30
C GLY A 318 -42.14 12.95 16.46
N PRO A 319 -42.72 12.51 17.58
CA PRO A 319 -42.97 11.09 17.86
C PRO A 319 -44.40 10.69 17.50
N ASP A 320 -44.62 9.48 17.00
CA ASP A 320 -45.75 8.66 17.46
C ASP A 320 -45.64 7.19 17.03
N SER A 321 -46.27 6.40 17.89
CA SER A 321 -46.52 4.98 18.02
C SER A 321 -47.11 4.21 16.82
N GLY A 322 -47.00 2.89 16.87
CA GLY A 322 -47.77 1.99 16.00
C GLY A 322 -47.28 0.54 16.01
N ALA A 323 -47.89 -0.28 16.86
CA ALA A 323 -47.78 -1.73 16.86
C ALA A 323 -48.36 -2.34 15.57
N GLY A 324 -47.81 -3.48 15.12
CA GLY A 324 -48.36 -4.24 14.00
C GLY A 324 -47.71 -5.61 13.85
N VAL A 325 -48.40 -6.63 14.36
CA VAL A 325 -48.14 -8.07 14.16
C VAL A 325 -48.51 -8.45 12.72
N GLY A 326 -47.76 -9.36 12.10
CA GLY A 326 -48.14 -9.96 10.82
C GLY A 326 -47.24 -11.14 10.42
N GLU A 327 -47.74 -12.36 10.65
CA GLU A 327 -47.23 -13.62 10.11
C GLU A 327 -47.28 -13.64 8.56
N GLY A 328 -46.38 -14.39 7.91
CA GLY A 328 -46.43 -14.51 6.46
C GLY A 328 -45.35 -15.36 5.78
N ARG A 329 -45.41 -16.68 6.00
CA ARG A 329 -45.34 -17.73 4.97
C ARG A 329 -44.15 -17.80 3.99
N SER A 330 -43.50 -18.96 4.08
CA SER A 330 -42.58 -19.59 3.14
C SER A 330 -43.08 -19.63 1.69
N THR A 331 -42.19 -19.31 0.74
CA THR A 331 -42.22 -19.85 -0.62
C THR A 331 -40.79 -20.20 -1.05
N ALA A 332 -40.54 -21.50 -1.18
CA ALA A 332 -39.38 -22.04 -1.86
C ALA A 332 -39.55 -21.86 -3.38
N GLY A 333 -38.47 -21.45 -4.05
CA GLY A 333 -38.30 -21.44 -5.50
C GLY A 333 -36.80 -21.58 -5.80
N PRO A 334 -36.41 -22.28 -6.89
CA PRO A 334 -35.06 -22.79 -7.09
C PRO A 334 -34.18 -21.68 -7.66
N ASP A 335 -32.96 -21.53 -7.15
CA ASP A 335 -31.98 -20.63 -7.77
C ASP A 335 -30.61 -21.28 -7.87
N GLU A 336 -29.99 -21.00 -8.99
CA GLU A 336 -28.96 -21.79 -9.65
C GLU A 336 -27.57 -21.64 -9.01
N GLY A 337 -26.88 -22.77 -8.83
CA GLY A 337 -25.47 -22.99 -9.19
C GLY A 337 -24.34 -22.04 -8.76
N ILE A 338 -24.55 -21.05 -7.89
CA ILE A 338 -23.50 -20.11 -7.45
C ILE A 338 -23.05 -20.48 -6.04
N LEU A 339 -21.83 -21.02 -5.91
CA LEU A 339 -21.21 -21.28 -4.61
C LEU A 339 -20.29 -20.14 -4.18
N HIS A 340 -20.38 -19.80 -2.89
CA HIS A 340 -19.75 -18.66 -2.24
C HIS A 340 -18.40 -19.08 -1.61
N LEU A 341 -17.30 -18.39 -1.93
CA LEU A 341 -15.92 -18.70 -1.49
C LEU A 341 -15.22 -17.55 -0.79
#